data_AF-A0A329VKS7-F1
#
_entry.id   AF-A0A329VKS7-F1
#
_cell.length_a   1.000
_cell.length_b   1.000
_cell.length_c   1.000
_cell.angle_alpha   90.00
_cell.angle_beta   90.00
_cell.angle_gamma   90.00
#
_symmetry.space_group_name_H-M   'P 1'
#
loop_
_entity.id
_entity.type
_entity.pdbx_description
1 polymer ?
#
loop_
_entity_poly.entity_id
_entity_poly.type
_entity_poly.pdbx_seq_one_letter_code
_entity_poly.pdbx_strand_id
1 'polypeptide(L)' 'MRKPVTLDNAKYRSGLAMSLYEVIIDTAAKEECSSTLADLIALACDINSEVYRSLEAALTSRGEE' A
#
# COMPACT_ATOMS: atom_id res chain seq x y z
N MET A 1 -14.66 15.07 8.69
CA MET A 1 -13.32 14.44 8.76
C MET A 1 -13.49 12.99 9.20
N ARG A 2 -12.81 12.04 8.55
CA ARG A 2 -12.79 10.65 9.03
C ARG A 2 -12.07 10.61 10.38
N LYS A 3 -12.50 9.71 11.27
CA LYS A 3 -11.79 9.50 12.54
C LYS A 3 -10.34 9.11 12.24
N PRO A 4 -9.35 9.63 12.98
CA PRO A 4 -7.97 9.18 12.88
C PRO A 4 -7.90 7.66 13.08
N VAL A 5 -7.05 7.00 12.30
CA VAL A 5 -6.73 5.58 12.49
C VAL A 5 -5.48 5.46 13.34
N THR A 6 -5.36 4.37 14.10
CA THR A 6 -4.12 4.05 14.81
C THR A 6 -3.01 3.70 13.81
N LEU A 7 -1.74 3.90 14.21
CA LEU A 7 -0.59 3.52 13.40
C LEU A 7 -0.60 2.03 13.06
N ASP A 8 -0.97 1.18 14.03
CA ASP A 8 -1.11 -0.28 13.83
C ASP A 8 -2.14 -0.62 12.74
N ASN A 9 -3.31 0.03 12.78
CA ASN A 9 -4.36 -0.17 11.77
C ASN A 9 -3.95 0.43 10.41
N ALA A 10 -3.22 1.54 10.40
CA ALA A 10 -2.66 2.09 9.17
C ALA A 10 -1.65 1.12 8.55
N LYS A 11 -0.71 0.56 9.34
CA LYS A 11 0.28 -0.42 8.86
C LYS A 11 -0.42 -1.64 8.29
N TYR A 12 -1.36 -2.22 9.05
CA TYR A 12 -2.15 -3.36 8.60
C TYR A 12 -2.86 -3.09 7.27
N ARG A 13 -3.55 -1.95 7.13
CA ARG A 13 -4.25 -1.58 5.88
C ARG A 13 -3.30 -1.35 4.71
N SER A 14 -2.16 -0.70 4.93
CA SER A 14 -1.14 -0.55 3.88
C SER A 14 -0.54 -1.89 3.45
N GLY A 15 -0.42 -2.85 4.37
CA GLY A 15 -0.05 -4.24 4.04
C GLY A 15 -1.11 -4.93 3.18
N LEU A 16 -2.39 -4.82 3.55
CA LEU A 16 -3.50 -5.34 2.73
C LEU A 16 -3.53 -4.72 1.32
N ALA A 17 -3.23 -3.43 1.21
CA ALA A 17 -3.17 -2.75 -0.07
C ALA A 17 -2.07 -3.32 -0.99
N MET A 18 -0.93 -3.76 -0.45
CA MET A 18 0.09 -4.44 -1.27
C MET A 18 -0.46 -5.71 -1.93
N SER A 19 -1.08 -6.59 -1.14
CA SER A 19 -1.70 -7.81 -1.67
C SER A 19 -2.82 -7.51 -2.67
N LEU A 20 -3.57 -6.43 -2.45
CA LEU A 20 -4.59 -5.97 -3.40
C LEU A 20 -3.96 -5.51 -4.72
N TYR A 21 -2.87 -4.74 -4.69
CA TYR A 21 -2.18 -4.29 -5.90
C TYR A 21 -1.65 -5.45 -6.74
N GLU A 22 -1.11 -6.51 -6.11
CA GLU A 22 -0.69 -7.72 -6.82
C GLU A 22 -1.85 -8.33 -7.63
N VAL A 23 -3.02 -8.47 -7.02
CA VAL A 23 -4.23 -8.99 -7.68
C VAL A 23 -4.70 -8.05 -8.80
N ILE A 24 -4.68 -6.73 -8.57
CA ILE A 24 -5.08 -5.74 -9.57
C ILE A 24 -4.13 -5.79 -10.77
N ILE A 25 -2.81 -5.88 -10.56
CA ILE A 25 -1.82 -5.96 -11.63
C ILE A 25 -2.01 -7.24 -12.45
N ASP A 26 -2.16 -8.40 -11.80
CA ASP A 26 -2.42 -9.68 -12.46
C ASP A 26 -3.73 -9.64 -13.28
N THR A 27 -4.78 -9.04 -12.72
CA THR A 27 -6.05 -8.86 -13.42
C THR A 27 -5.90 -7.92 -14.62
N ALA A 28 -5.24 -6.78 -14.45
CA ALA A 28 -5.01 -5.82 -15.53
C ALA A 28 -4.19 -6.43 -16.68
N ALA A 29 -3.23 -7.30 -16.37
CA ALA A 29 -2.47 -8.04 -17.37
C ALA A 29 -3.33 -9.06 -18.13
N LYS A 30 -4.19 -9.81 -17.41
CA LYS A 30 -5.13 -10.79 -18.02
C LYS A 30 -6.18 -10.14 -18.92
N GLU A 31 -6.65 -8.96 -18.54
CA GLU A 31 -7.65 -8.19 -19.30
C GLU A 31 -7.02 -7.29 -20.39
N GLU A 32 -5.71 -7.43 -20.64
CA GLU A 32 -4.96 -6.66 -21.65
C GLU A 32 -5.20 -5.14 -21.53
N CYS A 33 -5.27 -4.65 -20.30
CA CYS A 33 -5.49 -3.24 -20.03
C CYS A 33 -4.35 -2.35 -20.57
N SER A 34 -4.64 -1.08 -20.83
CA SER A 34 -3.65 -0.14 -21.35
C SER A 34 -2.40 -0.04 -20.46
N SER A 35 -1.22 0.13 -21.05
CA SER A 35 0.03 0.34 -20.32
C SER A 35 -0.04 1.52 -19.35
N THR A 36 -0.72 2.61 -19.73
CA THR A 36 -0.95 3.75 -18.84
C THR A 36 -1.65 3.37 -17.55
N LEU A 37 -2.61 2.44 -17.58
CA LEU A 37 -3.27 1.95 -16.37
C LEU A 37 -2.29 1.16 -15.49
N ALA A 38 -1.47 0.31 -16.10
CA ALA A 38 -0.44 -0.44 -15.38
C ALA A 38 0.57 0.50 -14.69
N ASP A 39 1.02 1.55 -15.37
CA ASP A 39 1.92 2.56 -14.82
C ASP A 39 1.30 3.31 -13.63
N LEU A 40 0.01 3.66 -13.72
CA LEU A 40 -0.73 4.31 -12.63
C LEU A 40 -0.90 3.39 -11.41
N ILE A 41 -1.15 2.10 -11.63
CA ILE A 41 -1.25 1.10 -10.56
C ILE A 41 0.12 0.92 -9.89
N ALA A 42 1.20 0.84 -10.68
CA ALA A 42 2.56 0.74 -10.15
C ALA A 42 2.90 1.94 -9.27
N LEU A 43 2.61 3.16 -9.73
CA LEU A 43 2.81 4.38 -8.94
C LEU A 43 2.03 4.35 -7.62
N ALA A 44 0.78 3.88 -7.64
CA ALA A 44 -0.03 3.76 -6.42
C ALA A 44 0.53 2.70 -5.44
N CYS A 45 1.11 1.61 -5.98
CA CYS A 45 1.80 0.58 -5.21
C CYS A 45 3.09 1.11 -4.55
N ASP A 46 3.88 1.90 -5.28
CA ASP A 46 5.11 2.52 -4.77
C ASP A 46 4.81 3.47 -3.60
N ILE A 47 3.82 4.35 -3.76
CA ILE A 47 3.38 5.27 -2.70
C ILE A 47 2.92 4.49 -1.46
N ASN A 48 2.13 3.43 -1.64
CA ASN A 48 1.69 2.61 -0.51
C ASN A 48 2.86 1.88 0.18
N SER A 49 3.85 1.44 -0.59
CA SER A 49 5.07 0.80 -0.06
C SER A 49 5.88 1.77 0.80
N GLU A 50 6.03 3.02 0.37
CA GLU A 50 6.68 4.07 1.16
C GLU A 50 5.92 4.36 2.46
N VAL A 51 4.59 4.44 2.40
CA VAL A 51 3.74 4.61 3.58
C VAL A 51 3.89 3.44 4.54
N TYR A 52 3.84 2.20 4.06
CA TYR A 52 4.02 1.03 4.91
C TYR A 52 5.38 1.02 5.61
N ARG A 53 6.47 1.30 4.88
CA ARG A 53 7.83 1.36 5.43
C ARG A 53 7.95 2.46 6.49
N SER A 54 7.34 3.62 6.25
CA SER A 54 7.31 4.73 7.21
C SER A 54 6.54 4.36 8.48
N LEU A 55 5.40 3.67 8.33
CA LEU A 55 4.61 3.17 9.45
C LEU A 55 5.33 2.09 10.24
N GLU A 56 6.05 1.20 9.56
CA GLU A 56 6.90 0.19 10.17
C GLU A 56 8.02 0.82 11.00
N ALA A 57 8.76 1.77 10.43
CA ALA A 57 9.80 2.50 11.15
C ALA A 57 9.25 3.18 12.41
N ALA A 58 8.10 3.86 12.29
CA ALA A 58 7.46 4.55 13.42
C ALA A 58 6.96 3.61 14.52
N LEU A 59 6.54 2.38 14.17
CA LEU A 59 6.10 1.39 15.15
C LEU A 59 7.28 0.70 15.83
N THR A 60 8.37 0.45 15.11
CA THR A 60 9.62 -0.08 15.70
C THR A 60 10.20 0.89 16.71
N SER A 61 10.29 2.19 16.38
CA SER A 61 10.80 3.20 17.32
C SER A 61 9.95 3.36 18.58
N ARG A 62 8.65 3.03 18.53
CA ARG A 62 7.75 3.08 19.70
C ARG A 62 7.95 1.90 20.66
N GLY A 63 8.57 0.81 20.22
CA GLY A 63 8.85 -0.37 21.06
C GLY A 63 10.19 -0.30 21.80
N GLU A 64 11.02 0.70 21.49
CA GLU A 64 12.36 0.91 22.09
C GLU A 64 12.35 1.96 23.23
N GLU A 65 11.19 2.58 23.51
CA GLU A 65 10.91 3.45 24.67
C GLU A 65 10.26 2.67 25.83
#